data_AF-A0A8X8LAV2-F1
#
_entry.id   AF-A0A8X8LAV2-F1
#
_cell.length_a   1.000
_cell.length_b   1.000
_cell.length_c   1.000
_cell.angle_alpha   90.00
_cell.angle_beta   90.00
_cell.angle_gamma   90.00
#
_symmetry.space_group_name_H-M   'P 1'
#
loop_
_entity.id
_entity.type
_entity.pdbx_description
1 polymer ?
#
loop_
_entity_poly.entity_id
_entity_poly.type
_entity_poly.pdbx_seq_one_letter_code
_entity_poly.pdbx_strand_id
1 'polypeptide(L)'
;MTTEWGAAIIQALPALVLNPFTYILVLLMALHLRRQISIERKLFGTKLHAFGEELFYALGIGVLGGLLVSIPLVLLGVVLTYHTFVCLWLMALLLMAFRVRYLCFAYAGSILALLSLIAGWLPAPGPGWLAAAGDILRTISLPALFAMVALLHLAEALLIYLSRLRPATPVFMRSKRGRMVGAYELQHLWLVPLFLVTESGQGSLPPLFASWPLFAQQPELPLGLVLLPAVLGYSSKR
;
A
#
# COMPACT_ATOMS: atom_id res chain seq x y z
N MET A 1 20.47 -21.06 -5.47
CA MET A 1 19.88 -20.34 -4.32
C MET A 1 20.23 -18.85 -4.31
N THR A 2 21.37 -18.38 -3.80
CA THR A 2 21.61 -16.93 -3.63
C THR A 2 21.66 -16.13 -4.94
N THR A 3 22.13 -16.74 -6.03
CA THR A 3 22.20 -16.12 -7.37
C THR A 3 20.82 -15.90 -7.98
N GLU A 4 19.88 -16.83 -7.79
CA GLU A 4 18.50 -16.74 -8.31
C GLU A 4 17.71 -15.65 -7.60
N TRP A 5 17.84 -15.56 -6.27
CA TRP A 5 17.24 -14.49 -5.48
C TRP A 5 17.79 -13.11 -5.86
N GLY A 6 19.12 -12.99 -6.01
CA GLY A 6 19.74 -11.74 -6.46
C GLY A 6 19.27 -11.31 -7.85
N ALA A 7 19.17 -12.25 -8.80
CA ALA A 7 18.67 -11.98 -10.14
C ALA A 7 17.19 -11.55 -10.12
N ALA A 8 16.33 -12.23 -9.35
CA ALA A 8 14.91 -11.90 -9.25
C ALA A 8 14.69 -10.49 -8.68
N ILE A 9 15.46 -10.09 -7.66
CA ILE A 9 15.39 -8.72 -7.10
C ILE A 9 15.72 -7.68 -8.17
N ILE A 10 16.81 -7.86 -8.91
CA ILE A 10 17.23 -6.92 -9.96
C ILE A 10 16.18 -6.85 -11.08
N GLN A 11 15.66 -8.01 -11.52
CA GLN A 11 14.66 -8.11 -12.57
C GLN A 11 13.29 -7.54 -12.16
N ALA A 12 13.00 -7.48 -10.86
CA ALA A 12 11.77 -6.88 -10.34
C ALA A 12 11.83 -5.34 -10.27
N LEU A 13 13.01 -4.71 -10.25
CA LEU A 13 13.13 -3.24 -10.16
C LEU A 13 12.41 -2.48 -11.28
N PRO A 14 12.53 -2.86 -12.58
CA PRO A 14 11.80 -2.19 -13.65
C PRO A 14 10.29 -2.27 -13.49
N ALA A 15 9.77 -3.33 -12.87
CA ALA A 15 8.32 -3.50 -12.68
C ALA A 15 7.72 -2.36 -11.86
N LEU A 16 8.43 -1.83 -10.86
CA LEU A 16 7.97 -0.68 -10.07
C LEU A 16 7.85 0.58 -10.92
N VAL A 17 8.86 0.87 -11.74
CA VAL A 17 8.89 2.09 -12.57
C VAL A 17 7.90 2.00 -13.72
N LEU A 18 7.69 0.82 -14.29
CA LEU A 18 6.73 0.61 -15.37
C LEU A 18 5.29 0.48 -14.87
N ASN A 19 5.07 0.29 -13.57
CA ASN A 19 3.73 0.12 -13.02
C ASN A 19 2.92 1.43 -13.08
N PRO A 20 1.73 1.46 -13.71
CA PRO A 20 0.90 2.66 -13.79
C PRO A 20 0.48 3.19 -12.41
N PHE A 21 0.29 2.32 -11.41
CA PHE A 21 -0.07 2.71 -10.05
C PHE A 21 1.03 3.53 -9.36
N THR A 22 2.30 3.37 -9.73
CA THR A 22 3.41 4.18 -9.20
C THR A 22 3.24 5.64 -9.56
N TYR A 23 2.92 5.93 -10.83
CA TYR A 23 2.70 7.30 -11.30
C TYR A 23 1.44 7.91 -10.67
N ILE A 24 0.38 7.13 -10.50
CA ILE A 24 -0.82 7.56 -9.79
C ILE A 24 -0.47 7.95 -8.36
N LEU A 25 0.32 7.16 -7.62
CA LEU A 25 0.74 7.51 -6.27
C LEU A 25 1.60 8.75 -6.19
N VAL A 26 2.59 8.87 -7.07
CA VAL A 26 3.46 10.05 -7.10
C VAL A 26 2.63 11.31 -7.38
N LEU A 27 1.66 11.23 -8.31
CA LEU A 27 0.73 12.32 -8.59
C LEU A 27 -0.13 12.66 -7.36
N LEU A 28 -0.74 11.66 -6.72
CA LEU A 28 -1.58 11.85 -5.54
C LEU A 28 -0.79 12.48 -4.38
N MET A 29 0.44 12.03 -4.16
CA MET A 29 1.35 12.58 -3.17
C MET A 29 1.73 14.03 -3.49
N ALA A 30 2.06 14.33 -4.76
CA ALA A 30 2.36 15.69 -5.20
C ALA A 30 1.15 16.63 -5.02
N LEU A 31 -0.07 16.19 -5.34
CA LEU A 31 -1.29 16.95 -5.13
C LEU A 31 -1.57 17.19 -3.64
N HIS A 32 -1.34 16.18 -2.80
CA HIS A 32 -1.48 16.28 -1.35
C HIS A 32 -0.53 17.33 -0.76
N LEU A 33 0.76 17.23 -1.09
CA LEU A 33 1.80 18.18 -0.65
C LEU A 33 1.52 19.61 -1.13
N ARG A 34 1.10 19.78 -2.40
CA ARG A 34 0.72 21.10 -2.93
C ARG A 34 -0.45 21.71 -2.17
N ARG A 35 -1.47 20.90 -1.85
CA ARG A 35 -2.61 21.35 -1.06
C ARG A 35 -2.18 21.77 0.35
N GLN A 36 -1.31 21.00 1.00
CA GLN A 36 -0.76 21.32 2.33
C GLN A 36 0.00 22.64 2.31
N ILE A 37 0.93 22.83 1.37
CA ILE A 37 1.71 24.08 1.24
C ILE A 37 0.81 25.28 0.92
N SER A 38 -0.26 25.09 0.12
CA SER A 38 -1.24 26.16 -0.12
C SER A 38 -1.99 26.55 1.15
N ILE A 39 -2.27 25.60 2.05
CA ILE A 39 -2.91 25.87 3.34
C ILE A 39 -1.92 26.62 4.25
N GLU A 40 -0.66 26.18 4.32
CA GLU A 40 0.38 26.86 5.08
C GLU A 40 0.54 28.34 4.67
N ARG A 41 0.64 28.61 3.36
CA ARG A 41 0.77 29.99 2.85
C ARG A 41 -0.42 30.87 3.22
N LYS A 42 -1.64 30.30 3.22
CA LYS A 42 -2.85 31.04 3.58
C LYS A 42 -2.93 31.34 5.08
N LEU A 43 -2.35 30.49 5.92
CA LEU A 43 -2.40 30.64 7.38
C LEU A 43 -1.22 31.46 7.94
N PHE A 44 -0.03 31.34 7.35
CA PHE A 44 1.20 31.93 7.89
C PHE A 44 1.88 32.95 6.96
N GLY A 45 1.37 33.16 5.75
CA GLY A 45 1.98 34.07 4.76
C GLY A 45 3.30 33.56 4.15
N THR A 46 3.83 32.43 4.62
CA THR A 46 5.06 31.79 4.14
C THR A 46 4.87 30.28 3.99
N LYS A 47 5.80 29.63 3.27
CA LYS A 47 5.92 28.16 3.25
C LYS A 47 6.68 27.73 4.51
N LEU A 48 6.11 26.81 5.30
CA LEU A 48 6.84 26.21 6.41
C LEU A 48 7.71 25.06 5.90
N HIS A 49 7.23 24.34 4.90
CA HIS A 49 7.91 23.18 4.32
C HIS A 49 8.20 23.39 2.82
N ALA A 50 9.40 22.99 2.38
CA ALA A 50 9.76 22.99 0.98
C ALA A 50 9.19 21.73 0.31
N PHE A 51 8.47 21.91 -0.81
CA PHE A 51 7.84 20.82 -1.55
C PHE A 51 8.81 19.66 -1.88
N GLY A 52 10.01 20.00 -2.38
CA GLY A 52 11.00 18.99 -2.77
C GLY A 52 11.54 18.20 -1.58
N GLU A 53 11.89 18.88 -0.49
CA GLU A 53 12.43 18.23 0.72
C GLU A 53 11.42 17.26 1.32
N GLU A 54 10.15 17.67 1.41
CA GLU A 54 9.09 16.82 1.97
C GLU A 54 8.80 15.63 1.05
N LEU A 55 8.82 15.84 -0.27
CA LEU A 55 8.64 14.77 -1.26
C LEU A 55 9.77 13.73 -1.18
N PHE A 56 11.03 14.17 -1.20
CA PHE A 56 12.18 13.25 -1.12
C PHE A 56 12.26 12.54 0.23
N TYR A 57 11.90 13.22 1.32
CA TYR A 57 11.83 12.60 2.63
C TYR A 57 10.74 11.53 2.70
N ALA A 58 9.53 11.82 2.20
CA ALA A 58 8.43 10.86 2.15
C ALA A 58 8.76 9.65 1.27
N LEU A 59 9.41 9.85 0.13
CA LEU A 59 9.91 8.77 -0.73
C LEU A 59 11.00 7.96 -0.02
N GLY A 60 12.00 8.59 0.58
CA GLY A 60 13.12 7.92 1.24
C GLY A 60 12.68 7.06 2.42
N ILE A 61 11.85 7.62 3.30
CA ILE A 61 11.25 6.88 4.42
C ILE A 61 10.30 5.78 3.91
N GLY A 62 9.55 6.04 2.84
CA GLY A 62 8.68 5.05 2.21
C GLY A 62 9.44 3.84 1.65
N VAL A 63 10.57 4.06 0.98
CA VAL A 63 11.47 2.98 0.51
C VAL A 63 11.99 2.16 1.69
N LEU A 64 12.44 2.83 2.78
CA LEU A 64 12.90 2.13 3.97
C LEU A 64 11.78 1.26 4.58
N GLY A 65 10.58 1.81 4.73
CA GLY A 65 9.40 1.05 5.18
C GLY A 65 9.07 -0.13 4.27
N GLY A 66 9.18 0.07 2.96
CA GLY A 66 8.92 -0.94 1.95
C GLY A 66 9.88 -2.11 2.03
N LEU A 67 11.17 -1.84 2.16
CA LEU A 67 12.20 -2.86 2.36
C LEU A 67 11.98 -3.63 3.67
N LEU A 68 11.66 -2.93 4.77
CA LEU A 68 11.41 -3.55 6.07
C LEU A 68 10.20 -4.48 6.07
N VAL A 69 9.15 -4.18 5.30
CA VAL A 69 7.95 -5.02 5.16
C VAL A 69 8.14 -6.14 4.13
N SER A 70 8.90 -5.87 3.08
CA SER A 70 9.19 -6.85 2.04
C SER A 70 9.89 -8.10 2.58
N ILE A 71 10.82 -7.92 3.52
CA ILE A 71 11.56 -9.03 4.14
C ILE A 71 10.62 -10.06 4.79
N PRO A 72 9.77 -9.71 5.78
CA PRO A 72 8.86 -10.68 6.39
C PRO A 72 7.84 -11.22 5.39
N LEU A 73 7.37 -10.45 4.41
CA LEU A 73 6.46 -10.95 3.37
C LEU A 73 7.07 -12.08 2.54
N VAL A 74 8.31 -11.90 2.09
CA VAL A 74 9.04 -12.91 1.31
C VAL A 74 9.40 -14.10 2.19
N LEU A 75 9.90 -13.87 3.41
CA LEU A 75 10.26 -14.94 4.35
C LEU A 75 9.06 -15.81 4.71
N LEU A 76 7.90 -15.22 4.93
CA LEU A 76 6.66 -15.94 5.19
C LEU A 76 6.08 -16.61 3.94
N GLY A 77 6.55 -16.23 2.74
CA GLY A 77 5.98 -16.72 1.49
C GLY A 77 4.54 -16.27 1.33
N VAL A 78 4.27 -14.99 1.57
CA VAL A 78 2.95 -14.41 1.28
C VAL A 78 2.82 -14.30 -0.24
N VAL A 79 2.13 -15.27 -0.83
CA VAL A 79 1.88 -15.32 -2.28
C VAL A 79 0.59 -14.58 -2.59
N LEU A 80 0.67 -13.55 -3.43
CA LEU A 80 -0.50 -12.83 -3.95
C LEU A 80 -0.57 -12.98 -5.46
N THR A 81 -1.76 -13.29 -5.97
CA THR A 81 -2.00 -13.29 -7.41
C THR A 81 -2.02 -11.85 -7.95
N TYR A 82 -1.62 -11.67 -9.20
CA TYR A 82 -1.70 -10.38 -9.89
C TYR A 82 -3.13 -9.80 -9.83
N HIS A 83 -4.15 -10.64 -10.04
CA HIS A 83 -5.56 -10.26 -9.93
C HIS A 83 -5.91 -9.73 -8.54
N THR A 84 -5.47 -10.41 -7.46
CA THR A 84 -5.71 -9.93 -6.08
C THR A 84 -5.12 -8.54 -5.87
N PHE A 85 -3.88 -8.31 -6.34
CA PHE A 85 -3.23 -7.01 -6.21
C PHE A 85 -3.97 -5.91 -6.99
N VAL A 86 -4.38 -6.18 -8.23
CA VAL A 86 -5.16 -5.23 -9.04
C VAL A 86 -6.50 -4.93 -8.38
N CYS A 87 -7.23 -5.93 -7.89
CA CYS A 87 -8.50 -5.73 -7.17
C CYS A 87 -8.31 -4.88 -5.90
N LEU A 88 -7.24 -5.14 -5.13
CA LEU A 88 -6.90 -4.35 -3.95
C LEU A 88 -6.69 -2.88 -4.32
N TRP A 89 -5.96 -2.63 -5.40
CA TRP A 89 -5.68 -1.28 -5.91
C TRP A 89 -6.93 -0.56 -6.43
N LEU A 90 -7.75 -1.24 -7.23
CA LEU A 90 -9.01 -0.69 -7.74
C LEU A 90 -9.95 -0.34 -6.59
N MET A 91 -10.05 -1.21 -5.58
CA MET A 91 -10.84 -0.94 -4.39
C MET A 91 -10.28 0.24 -3.58
N ALA A 92 -8.97 0.34 -3.41
CA ALA A 92 -8.33 1.47 -2.72
C ALA A 92 -8.60 2.81 -3.43
N LEU A 93 -8.51 2.83 -4.77
CA LEU A 93 -8.82 4.02 -5.57
C LEU A 93 -10.31 4.39 -5.51
N LEU A 94 -11.20 3.40 -5.56
CA LEU A 94 -12.64 3.61 -5.40
C LEU A 94 -12.96 4.24 -4.05
N LEU A 95 -12.37 3.71 -2.98
CA LEU A 95 -12.56 4.22 -1.63
C LEU A 95 -11.97 5.63 -1.45
N MET A 96 -10.83 5.91 -2.08
CA MET A 96 -10.20 7.22 -2.07
C MET A 96 -11.12 8.32 -2.63
N ALA A 97 -11.94 8.01 -3.64
CA ALA A 97 -12.89 8.96 -4.22
C ALA A 97 -13.87 9.53 -3.19
N PHE A 98 -14.22 8.76 -2.15
CA PHE A 98 -15.03 9.25 -1.04
C PHE A 98 -14.18 10.08 -0.07
N ARG A 99 -13.06 9.54 0.39
CA ARG A 99 -12.08 10.25 1.24
C ARG A 99 -10.69 9.67 1.05
N VAL A 100 -9.70 10.56 0.94
CA VAL A 100 -8.27 10.20 0.83
C VAL A 100 -7.79 9.24 1.93
N ARG A 101 -8.38 9.32 3.14
CA ARG A 101 -8.04 8.41 4.25
C ARG A 101 -8.31 6.93 3.97
N TYR A 102 -9.20 6.61 3.02
CA TYR A 102 -9.57 5.23 2.72
C TYR A 102 -8.67 4.59 1.67
N LEU A 103 -7.61 5.27 1.25
CA LEU A 103 -6.60 4.75 0.35
C LEU A 103 -5.76 3.62 0.99
N CYS A 104 -5.71 3.53 2.33
CA CYS A 104 -4.97 2.48 3.03
C CYS A 104 -5.49 1.07 2.68
N PHE A 105 -4.57 0.15 2.41
CA PHE A 105 -4.88 -1.22 2.00
C PHE A 105 -5.64 -2.05 3.05
N ALA A 106 -5.70 -1.64 4.33
CA ALA A 106 -6.63 -2.29 5.27
C ALA A 106 -8.09 -2.12 4.86
N TYR A 107 -8.49 -0.90 4.46
CA TYR A 107 -9.88 -0.66 4.09
C TYR A 107 -10.23 -1.43 2.82
N ALA A 108 -9.38 -1.33 1.79
CA ALA A 108 -9.56 -2.07 0.55
C ALA A 108 -9.52 -3.59 0.78
N GLY A 109 -8.54 -4.09 1.53
CA GLY A 109 -8.35 -5.50 1.83
C GLY A 109 -9.49 -6.09 2.67
N SER A 110 -10.00 -5.36 3.66
CA SER A 110 -11.13 -5.83 4.48
C SER A 110 -12.43 -5.95 3.67
N ILE A 111 -12.73 -4.99 2.79
CA ILE A 111 -13.86 -5.07 1.87
C ILE A 111 -13.67 -6.21 0.88
N LEU A 112 -12.46 -6.35 0.30
CA LEU A 112 -12.16 -7.41 -0.64
C LEU A 112 -12.29 -8.80 -0.01
N ALA A 113 -11.86 -8.95 1.25
CA ALA A 113 -12.04 -10.16 2.03
C ALA A 113 -13.53 -10.47 2.26
N LEU A 114 -14.34 -9.47 2.61
CA LEU A 114 -15.78 -9.64 2.76
C LEU A 114 -16.45 -10.07 1.44
N LEU A 115 -16.08 -9.43 0.33
CA LEU A 115 -16.59 -9.79 -1.00
C LEU A 115 -16.17 -11.19 -1.43
N SER A 116 -14.93 -11.60 -1.12
CA SER A 116 -14.43 -12.96 -1.37
C SER A 116 -15.20 -14.01 -0.56
N LEU A 117 -15.50 -13.72 0.71
CA LEU A 117 -16.34 -14.58 1.55
C LEU A 117 -17.77 -14.70 0.99
N ILE A 118 -18.39 -13.57 0.62
CA ILE A 118 -19.73 -13.58 0.00
C ILE A 118 -19.71 -14.38 -1.30
N ALA A 119 -18.71 -14.20 -2.16
CA ALA A 119 -18.57 -14.96 -3.40
C ALA A 119 -18.39 -16.47 -3.12
N GLY A 120 -17.64 -16.85 -2.09
CA GLY A 120 -17.48 -18.25 -1.68
C GLY A 120 -18.78 -18.92 -1.21
N TRP A 121 -19.71 -18.15 -0.62
CA TRP A 121 -21.00 -18.66 -0.13
C TRP A 121 -22.10 -18.68 -1.20
N LEU A 122 -22.05 -17.77 -2.17
CA LEU A 122 -23.05 -17.72 -3.23
C LEU A 122 -22.77 -18.79 -4.30
N PRO A 123 -23.83 -19.41 -4.88
CA PRO A 123 -23.71 -20.19 -6.10
C PRO A 123 -23.01 -19.41 -7.21
N ALA A 124 -22.45 -20.10 -8.21
CA ALA A 124 -21.79 -19.48 -9.35
C ALA A 124 -22.63 -18.29 -9.86
N PRO A 125 -22.03 -17.07 -10.01
CA PRO A 125 -22.80 -15.90 -10.38
C PRO A 125 -23.43 -16.14 -11.76
N GLY A 126 -24.56 -15.47 -12.01
CA GLY A 126 -25.23 -15.52 -13.32
C GLY A 126 -24.32 -15.12 -14.50
N PRO A 127 -24.80 -15.23 -15.75
CA PRO A 127 -23.95 -15.12 -16.93
C PRO A 127 -23.26 -13.76 -17.08
N GLY A 128 -22.09 -13.77 -17.72
CA GLY A 128 -21.35 -12.57 -18.12
C GLY A 128 -20.30 -12.10 -17.11
N TRP A 129 -20.17 -10.78 -16.96
CA TRP A 129 -19.13 -10.14 -16.13
C TRP A 129 -19.24 -10.46 -14.64
N LEU A 130 -20.46 -10.77 -14.16
CA LEU A 130 -20.71 -11.16 -12.77
C LEU A 130 -20.03 -12.50 -12.43
N ALA A 131 -20.07 -13.47 -13.34
CA ALA A 131 -19.39 -14.75 -13.19
C ALA A 131 -17.88 -14.55 -13.05
N ALA A 132 -17.28 -13.81 -14.01
CA ALA A 132 -15.86 -13.51 -13.99
C ALA A 132 -15.41 -12.78 -12.71
N ALA A 133 -16.19 -11.81 -12.23
CA ALA A 133 -15.90 -11.11 -10.98
C ALA A 133 -15.96 -12.04 -9.76
N GLY A 134 -16.96 -12.91 -9.69
CA GLY A 134 -17.09 -13.89 -8.62
C GLY A 134 -15.96 -14.91 -8.61
N ASP A 135 -15.51 -15.37 -9.78
CA ASP A 135 -14.41 -16.32 -9.90
C ASP A 135 -13.09 -15.70 -9.42
N ILE A 136 -12.80 -14.47 -9.85
CA ILE A 136 -11.62 -13.72 -9.36
C ILE A 136 -11.67 -13.59 -7.84
N LEU A 137 -12.81 -13.18 -7.27
CA LEU A 137 -12.98 -13.02 -5.81
C LEU A 137 -12.74 -14.33 -5.04
N ARG A 138 -13.11 -15.48 -5.60
CA ARG A 138 -12.89 -16.80 -4.98
C ARG A 138 -11.42 -17.23 -5.02
N THR A 139 -10.62 -16.74 -5.96
CA THR A 139 -9.17 -17.03 -6.01
C THR A 139 -8.33 -16.25 -4.99
N ILE A 140 -8.94 -15.32 -4.26
CA ILE A 140 -8.22 -14.47 -3.30
C ILE A 140 -7.88 -15.27 -2.05
N SER A 141 -6.58 -15.45 -1.78
CA SER A 141 -6.10 -16.01 -0.52
C SER A 141 -6.31 -15.02 0.62
N LEU A 142 -7.33 -15.25 1.45
CA LEU A 142 -7.60 -14.45 2.64
C LEU A 142 -6.42 -14.46 3.63
N PRO A 143 -5.76 -15.60 3.93
CA PRO A 143 -4.60 -15.61 4.81
C PRO A 143 -3.46 -14.71 4.31
N ALA A 144 -3.13 -14.79 3.01
CA ALA A 144 -2.09 -13.96 2.41
C ALA A 144 -2.48 -12.47 2.43
N LEU A 145 -3.73 -12.14 2.12
CA LEU A 145 -4.25 -10.78 2.15
C LEU A 145 -4.19 -10.18 3.57
N PHE A 146 -4.60 -10.92 4.60
CA PHE A 146 -4.54 -10.45 5.98
C PHE A 146 -3.11 -10.35 6.51
N ALA A 147 -2.23 -11.29 6.17
CA ALA A 147 -0.81 -11.20 6.51
C ALA A 147 -0.17 -9.95 5.92
N MET A 148 -0.48 -9.63 4.65
CA MET A 148 -0.07 -8.41 3.97
C MET A 148 -0.51 -7.16 4.72
N VAL A 149 -1.82 -7.05 4.98
CA VAL A 149 -2.42 -5.89 5.64
C VAL A 149 -1.84 -5.69 7.03
N ALA A 150 -1.65 -6.76 7.80
CA ALA A 150 -1.07 -6.70 9.14
C ALA A 150 0.36 -6.15 9.12
N LEU A 151 1.21 -6.64 8.22
CA LEU A 151 2.58 -6.16 8.08
C LEU A 151 2.64 -4.71 7.58
N LEU A 152 1.73 -4.31 6.70
CA LEU A 152 1.59 -2.92 6.27
C LEU A 152 1.19 -1.97 7.41
N HIS A 153 0.34 -2.42 8.35
CA HIS A 153 -0.02 -1.62 9.53
C HIS A 153 1.15 -1.47 10.49
N LEU A 154 1.95 -2.54 10.66
CA LEU A 154 3.17 -2.48 11.45
C LEU A 154 4.16 -1.48 10.84
N ALA A 155 4.31 -1.50 9.51
CA ALA A 155 5.09 -0.49 8.81
C ALA A 155 4.54 0.92 9.02
N GLU A 156 3.24 1.12 8.89
CA GLU A 156 2.63 2.43 9.08
C GLU A 156 2.94 2.96 10.48
N ALA A 157 2.79 2.14 11.52
CA ALA A 157 3.14 2.49 12.89
C ALA A 157 4.62 2.87 13.03
N LEU A 158 5.51 2.11 12.38
CA LEU A 158 6.95 2.39 12.37
C LEU A 158 7.29 3.70 11.63
N LEU A 159 6.70 3.93 10.45
CA LEU A 159 6.92 5.15 9.66
C LEU A 159 6.39 6.38 10.38
N ILE A 160 5.23 6.26 11.05
CA ILE A 160 4.72 7.30 11.95
C ILE A 160 5.73 7.57 13.06
N TYR A 161 6.27 6.53 13.71
CA TYR A 161 7.25 6.67 14.78
C TYR A 161 8.53 7.38 14.31
N LEU A 162 9.08 6.98 13.16
CA LEU A 162 10.27 7.60 12.57
C LEU A 162 9.99 9.04 12.09
N SER A 163 8.78 9.31 11.62
CA SER A 163 8.39 10.64 11.13
C SER A 163 8.06 11.63 12.25
N ARG A 164 8.07 11.22 13.53
CA ARG A 164 7.87 12.12 14.69
C ARG A 164 8.91 13.24 14.79
N LEU A 165 10.08 13.04 14.19
CA LEU A 165 11.16 14.03 14.18
C LEU A 165 10.86 15.23 13.27
N ARG A 166 9.81 15.16 12.43
CA ARG A 166 9.34 16.27 11.60
C ARG A 166 8.26 17.07 12.34
N PRO A 167 8.35 18.41 12.34
CA PRO A 167 7.37 19.26 13.01
C PRO A 167 5.99 19.12 12.34
N ALA A 168 4.94 18.98 13.16
CA ALA A 168 3.57 18.98 12.67
C ALA A 168 3.21 20.36 12.11
N THR A 169 2.42 20.42 11.03
CA THR A 169 1.97 21.69 10.46
C THR A 169 0.98 22.34 11.44
N PRO A 170 1.28 23.52 12.04
CA PRO A 170 0.29 24.25 12.82
C PRO A 170 -0.85 24.67 11.88
N VAL A 171 -2.10 24.52 12.33
CA VAL A 171 -3.30 24.90 11.58
C VAL A 171 -4.30 25.58 12.50
N PHE A 172 -5.10 26.51 11.98
CA PHE A 172 -6.23 27.07 12.73
C PHE A 172 -7.51 26.30 12.41
N MET A 173 -8.21 25.83 13.43
CA MET A 173 -9.51 25.17 13.28
C MET A 173 -10.58 25.83 14.15
N ARG A 174 -11.84 25.74 13.70
CA ARG A 174 -12.97 26.17 14.53
C ARG A 174 -13.26 25.11 15.59
N SER A 175 -13.24 25.52 16.85
CA SER A 175 -13.73 24.74 17.98
C SER A 175 -15.22 24.43 17.84
N LYS A 176 -15.71 23.39 18.53
CA LYS A 176 -17.15 23.11 18.70
C LYS A 176 -17.93 24.32 19.22
N ARG A 177 -17.26 25.27 19.87
CA ARG A 177 -17.82 26.54 20.38
C ARG A 177 -17.69 27.72 19.39
N GLY A 178 -17.32 27.47 18.13
CA GLY A 178 -17.19 28.49 17.08
C GLY A 178 -15.95 29.38 17.16
N ARG A 179 -15.14 29.29 18.23
CA ARG A 179 -13.89 30.05 18.37
C ARG A 179 -12.77 29.43 17.53
N MET A 180 -11.93 30.27 16.93
CA MET A 180 -10.70 29.82 16.26
C MET A 180 -9.69 29.37 17.31
N VAL A 181 -9.23 28.13 17.21
CA VAL A 181 -8.18 27.55 18.07
C VAL A 181 -7.03 27.07 17.18
N GLY A 182 -5.80 27.23 17.68
CA GLY A 182 -4.63 26.60 17.07
C GLY A 182 -4.69 25.09 17.29
N ALA A 183 -4.35 24.33 16.27
CA ALA A 183 -4.23 22.88 16.25
C ALA A 183 -2.97 22.49 15.46
N TYR A 184 -2.58 21.23 15.54
CA TYR A 184 -1.51 20.65 14.75
C TYR A 184 -2.07 19.52 13.88
N GLU A 185 -1.84 19.62 12.57
CA GLU A 185 -2.23 18.59 11.62
C GLU A 185 -0.99 17.79 11.23
N LEU A 186 -1.00 16.50 11.58
CA LEU A 186 -0.06 15.52 11.05
C LEU A 186 -0.73 14.83 9.87
N GLN A 187 -0.22 15.09 8.68
CA GLN A 187 -0.60 14.41 7.45
C GLN A 187 0.65 13.93 6.74
N HIS A 188 0.79 12.62 6.64
CA HIS A 188 1.89 12.00 5.92
C HIS A 188 1.35 10.94 4.97
N LEU A 189 1.92 10.90 3.78
CA LEU A 189 1.66 9.92 2.75
C LEU A 189 3.00 9.38 2.26
N TRP A 190 3.21 8.07 2.38
CA TRP A 190 4.46 7.42 1.99
C TRP A 190 4.21 6.46 0.84
N LEU A 191 5.07 6.53 -0.18
CA LEU A 191 5.14 5.53 -1.25
C LEU A 191 6.03 4.38 -0.78
N VAL A 192 5.46 3.19 -0.68
CA VAL A 192 6.09 2.02 -0.08
C VAL A 192 6.26 0.95 -1.16
N PRO A 193 7.46 0.80 -1.75
CA PRO A 193 7.72 -0.26 -2.71
C PRO A 193 7.84 -1.61 -1.99
N LEU A 194 7.01 -2.57 -2.37
CA LEU A 194 6.92 -3.88 -1.73
C LEU A 194 7.35 -4.99 -2.69
N PHE A 195 8.30 -5.81 -2.27
CA PHE A 195 8.57 -7.08 -2.93
C PHE A 195 7.53 -8.11 -2.49
N LEU A 196 6.83 -8.66 -3.47
CA LEU A 196 5.81 -9.67 -3.30
C LEU A 196 6.19 -10.93 -4.06
N VAL A 197 5.80 -12.08 -3.51
CA VAL A 197 5.94 -13.37 -4.18
C VAL A 197 4.66 -13.63 -4.98
N THR A 198 4.80 -14.04 -6.24
CA THR A 198 3.66 -14.31 -7.11
C THR A 198 4.04 -15.29 -8.21
N GLU A 199 3.08 -16.08 -8.69
CA GLU A 199 3.24 -17.04 -9.79
C GLU A 199 3.50 -16.38 -11.15
N SER A 200 3.25 -15.07 -11.25
CA SER A 200 3.50 -14.26 -12.45
C SER A 200 4.71 -13.34 -12.30
N GLY A 201 5.59 -13.64 -11.33
CA GLY A 201 6.70 -12.79 -10.95
C GLY A 201 7.94 -13.02 -11.82
N GLN A 202 8.96 -12.20 -11.58
CA GLN A 202 10.24 -12.33 -12.26
C GLN A 202 11.12 -13.38 -11.59
N GLY A 203 11.85 -14.13 -12.41
CA GLY A 203 12.71 -15.23 -11.97
C GLY A 203 11.94 -16.49 -11.57
N SER A 204 12.69 -17.51 -11.15
CA SER A 204 12.17 -18.74 -10.55
C SER A 204 12.81 -18.88 -9.17
N LEU A 205 12.02 -18.64 -8.13
CA LEU A 205 12.48 -18.59 -6.75
C LEU A 205 12.53 -20.01 -6.18
N PRO A 206 13.72 -20.51 -5.78
CA PRO A 206 13.80 -21.76 -5.06
C PRO A 206 13.19 -21.59 -3.65
N PRO A 207 12.60 -22.64 -3.07
CA PRO A 207 12.03 -22.56 -1.73
C PRO A 207 13.09 -22.17 -0.69
N LEU A 208 12.73 -21.25 0.21
CA LEU A 208 13.63 -20.81 1.29
C LEU A 208 13.82 -21.88 2.36
N PHE A 209 12.77 -22.67 2.63
CA PHE A 209 12.75 -23.78 3.58
C PHE A 209 11.63 -24.76 3.17
N ALA A 210 11.57 -25.94 3.79
CA ALA A 210 10.70 -27.04 3.35
C ALA A 210 9.19 -26.73 3.33
N SER A 211 8.72 -25.87 4.24
CA SER A 211 7.31 -25.45 4.35
C SER A 211 7.02 -24.08 3.71
N TRP A 212 7.94 -23.58 2.89
CA TRP A 212 7.76 -22.31 2.18
C TRP A 212 7.13 -22.57 0.81
N PRO A 213 6.12 -21.77 0.39
CA PRO A 213 5.45 -20.66 1.09
C PRO A 213 4.46 -21.09 2.20
N LEU A 214 4.37 -20.32 3.30
CA LEU A 214 3.52 -20.67 4.46
C LEU A 214 2.03 -20.45 4.20
N PHE A 215 1.68 -19.47 3.37
CA PHE A 215 0.31 -18.99 3.17
C PHE A 215 -0.30 -19.39 1.82
N ALA A 216 0.45 -20.11 0.97
CA ALA A 216 -0.05 -20.58 -0.31
C ALA A 216 -0.38 -22.07 -0.26
N GLN A 217 -1.48 -22.44 -0.91
CA GLN A 217 -1.68 -23.82 -1.33
C GLN A 217 -0.65 -24.12 -2.43
N GLN A 218 -0.21 -25.39 -2.54
CA GLN A 218 0.93 -25.80 -3.38
C GLN A 218 0.92 -25.07 -4.74
N PRO A 219 1.92 -24.21 -5.04
CA PRO A 219 1.94 -23.43 -6.27
C PRO A 219 1.97 -24.37 -7.48
N GLU A 220 1.08 -24.17 -8.44
CA GLU A 220 1.08 -24.92 -9.70
C GLU A 220 2.15 -24.40 -10.66
N LEU A 221 2.54 -23.13 -10.49
CA LEU A 221 3.51 -22.42 -11.30
C LEU A 221 4.75 -22.03 -10.48
N PRO A 222 5.92 -21.85 -11.13
CA PRO A 222 7.10 -21.31 -10.48
C PRO A 222 6.81 -19.96 -9.83
N LEU A 223 7.23 -19.80 -8.58
CA LEU A 223 7.09 -18.53 -7.88
C LEU A 223 8.19 -17.56 -8.33
N GLY A 224 7.80 -16.33 -8.60
CA GLY A 224 8.69 -15.22 -8.92
C GLY A 224 8.52 -14.06 -7.94
N LEU A 225 9.37 -13.04 -8.11
CA LEU A 225 9.33 -11.82 -7.32
C LEU A 225 8.79 -10.66 -8.16
N VAL A 226 7.94 -9.81 -7.58
CA VAL A 226 7.50 -8.56 -8.21
C VAL A 226 7.64 -7.41 -7.23
N LEU A 227 8.08 -6.25 -7.72
CA LEU A 227 8.15 -5.02 -6.92
C LEU A 227 6.95 -4.15 -7.26
N LEU A 228 6.08 -3.92 -6.28
CA LEU A 228 4.81 -3.24 -6.48
C LEU A 228 4.69 -2.00 -5.58
N PRO A 229 4.05 -0.92 -6.08
CA PRO A 229 3.84 0.27 -5.29
C PRO A 229 2.66 0.07 -4.33
N ALA A 230 2.90 0.33 -3.05
CA ALA A 230 1.87 0.46 -2.03
C ALA A 230 1.89 1.86 -1.42
N VAL A 231 0.83 2.20 -0.70
CA VAL A 231 0.70 3.51 -0.07
C VAL A 231 0.26 3.36 1.38
N LEU A 232 0.97 4.07 2.26
CA LEU A 232 0.62 4.20 3.66
C LEU A 232 0.36 5.68 3.94
N GLY A 233 -0.70 5.97 4.69
CA GLY A 233 -1.13 7.33 4.90
C GLY A 233 -1.77 7.52 6.26
N TYR A 234 -1.25 8.48 7.02
CA TYR A 234 -1.74 8.82 8.34
C TYR A 234 -2.27 10.26 8.34
N SER A 235 -3.41 10.48 8.99
CA SER A 235 -3.93 11.82 9.24
C SER A 235 -4.50 11.96 10.65
N SER A 236 -3.97 12.91 11.42
CA SER A 236 -4.48 13.29 12.73
C SER A 236 -4.51 14.81 12.90
N LYS A 237 -5.51 15.32 13.62
CA LYS A 237 -5.60 16.71 14.03
C LYS A 237 -5.64 16.74 15.56
N ARG A 238 -4.73 17.48 16.20
CA ARG A 238 -4.61 17.61 17.65
C ARG A 238 -4.70 19.07 18.08
#